data_AF-S2Y114-F1
#
_entry.id   AF-S2Y114-F1
#
_cell.length_a   1.000
_cell.length_b   1.000
_cell.length_c   1.000
_cell.angle_alpha   90.00
_cell.angle_beta   90.00
_cell.angle_gamma   90.00
#
_symmetry.space_group_name_H-M   'P 1'
#
loop_
_entity.id
_entity.type
_entity.pdbx_description
1 polymer ?
#
loop_
_entity_poly.entity_id
_entity_poly.type
_entity_poly.pdbx_seq_one_letter_code
_entity_poly.pdbx_strand_id
1 'polypeptide(L)'
;MSDHDAVRDLLAAWAFGALPPAEQQSVPAHLAECETCAAEAARLRETVRLLDGPAMNGTPPPATSDVLSAALGARPAAPRVAAHAAPYAAAVAGVKALLPEAEGRWGTPVVHDWDVHATLAHLLAADEPLAGRLGIAPRVPGTPVADGMSWDDAWNRRTAEVIAHEHGRTPAQTVGDWAAQAAALLAVPEARVPELAARATELMGVRLPVADHYVVRAFETWIHTDDIGRALGLTVPPPPAGYLGQLVRLAVRVLGLALGPAAPPVLFAVDGDQQWVLGSEDEPVHGELALDPVDFCLLVGGRHTPDQVPHRATGDEGAVRNVLERAASLSWL
;
A
#
# COMPACT_ATOMS: atom_id res chain seq x y z
N MET A 1 -14.08 22.22 -39.21
CA MET A 1 -13.42 23.15 -38.27
C MET A 1 -12.15 23.64 -38.93
N SER A 2 -11.84 24.93 -38.79
CA SER A 2 -10.52 25.42 -39.21
C SER A 2 -9.45 24.87 -38.26
N ASP A 3 -8.20 24.78 -38.72
CA ASP A 3 -7.04 24.41 -37.88
C ASP A 3 -6.96 25.30 -36.62
N HIS A 4 -7.32 26.57 -36.79
CA HIS A 4 -7.45 27.55 -35.71
C HIS A 4 -8.52 27.19 -34.67
N ASP A 5 -9.72 26.75 -35.09
CA ASP A 5 -10.78 26.35 -34.14
C ASP A 5 -10.39 25.07 -33.37
N ALA A 6 -9.74 24.12 -34.05
CA ALA A 6 -9.28 22.90 -33.42
C ALA A 6 -8.22 23.17 -32.34
N VAL A 7 -7.25 24.07 -32.61
CA VAL A 7 -6.25 24.43 -31.60
C VAL A 7 -6.86 25.22 -30.44
N ARG A 8 -7.83 26.11 -30.70
CA ARG A 8 -8.53 26.85 -29.63
C ARG A 8 -9.20 25.92 -28.63
N ASP A 9 -9.84 24.85 -29.10
CA ASP A 9 -10.50 23.86 -28.26
C ASP A 9 -9.51 23.06 -27.39
N LEU A 10 -8.23 22.99 -27.78
CA LEU A 10 -7.17 22.27 -27.07
C LEU A 10 -6.37 23.13 -26.08
N LEU A 11 -6.47 24.47 -26.13
CA LEU A 11 -5.61 25.37 -25.35
C LEU A 11 -5.72 25.18 -23.84
N ALA A 12 -6.92 24.90 -23.32
CA ALA A 12 -7.14 24.66 -21.90
C ALA A 12 -6.45 23.37 -21.46
N ALA A 13 -6.74 22.24 -22.12
CA ALA A 13 -6.11 20.96 -21.81
C ALA A 13 -4.58 21.02 -21.96
N TRP A 14 -4.08 21.75 -22.97
CA TRP A 14 -2.64 21.97 -23.15
C TRP A 14 -2.03 22.81 -22.01
N ALA A 15 -2.71 23.85 -21.54
CA ALA A 15 -2.24 24.68 -20.43
C ALA A 15 -2.13 23.90 -19.11
N PHE A 16 -3.03 22.94 -18.89
CA PHE A 16 -3.01 22.02 -17.75
C PHE A 16 -2.07 20.81 -17.93
N GLY A 17 -1.40 20.68 -19.08
CA GLY A 17 -0.56 19.51 -19.38
C GLY A 17 -1.34 18.20 -19.56
N ALA A 18 -2.64 18.29 -19.85
CA ALA A 18 -3.58 17.18 -19.91
C ALA A 18 -3.84 16.67 -21.34
N LEU A 19 -3.04 17.07 -22.34
CA LEU A 19 -3.19 16.56 -23.71
C LEU A 19 -2.49 15.21 -23.91
N PRO A 20 -3.10 14.27 -24.65
CA PRO A 20 -2.42 13.06 -25.10
C PRO A 20 -1.19 13.39 -25.97
N PRO A 21 -0.12 12.57 -25.95
CA PRO A 21 1.11 12.83 -26.72
C PRO A 21 0.91 13.03 -28.22
N ALA A 22 -0.13 12.42 -28.80
CA ALA A 22 -0.48 12.54 -30.22
C ALA A 22 -0.97 13.94 -30.61
N GLU A 23 -1.54 14.70 -29.68
CA GLU A 23 -2.15 16.03 -29.91
C GLU A 23 -1.26 17.17 -29.40
N GLN A 24 -0.18 16.85 -28.69
CA GLN A 24 0.69 17.84 -28.05
C GLN A 24 1.58 18.61 -29.04
N GLN A 25 1.80 18.07 -30.24
CA GLN A 25 2.71 18.65 -31.25
C GLN A 25 2.05 19.73 -32.13
N SER A 26 0.72 19.68 -32.30
CA SER A 26 0.00 20.64 -33.15
C SER A 26 -0.15 22.01 -32.49
N VAL A 27 -0.30 22.05 -31.16
CA VAL A 27 -0.51 23.30 -30.41
C VAL A 27 0.71 24.23 -30.49
N PRO A 28 1.96 23.84 -30.16
CA PRO A 28 3.11 24.75 -30.21
C PRO A 28 3.39 25.31 -31.61
N ALA A 29 3.17 24.52 -32.67
CA ALA A 29 3.35 24.96 -34.04
C ALA A 29 2.37 26.10 -34.39
N HIS A 30 1.08 25.94 -34.07
CA HIS A 30 0.07 26.98 -34.30
C HIS A 30 0.29 28.23 -33.44
N LEU A 31 0.72 28.07 -32.18
CA LEU A 31 1.02 29.21 -31.31
C LEU A 31 2.16 30.09 -31.83
N ALA A 32 3.08 29.54 -32.63
CA ALA A 32 4.14 30.31 -33.28
C ALA A 32 3.61 31.20 -34.42
N GLU A 33 2.46 30.85 -35.00
CA GLU A 33 1.89 31.49 -36.20
C GLU A 33 0.62 32.31 -35.90
N CYS A 34 0.03 32.16 -34.69
CA CYS A 34 -1.23 32.77 -34.31
C CYS A 34 -1.13 33.55 -32.99
N GLU A 35 -1.02 34.88 -33.08
CA GLU A 35 -0.89 35.78 -31.92
C GLU A 35 -2.08 35.70 -30.95
N THR A 36 -3.30 35.52 -31.46
CA THR A 36 -4.51 35.44 -30.62
C THR A 36 -4.51 34.18 -29.75
N CYS A 37 -4.18 33.02 -30.33
CA CYS A 37 -4.04 31.78 -29.58
C CYS A 37 -2.84 31.81 -28.62
N ALA A 38 -1.73 32.45 -29.00
CA ALA A 38 -0.57 32.64 -28.13
C ALA A 38 -0.91 33.46 -26.87
N ALA A 39 -1.65 34.55 -27.04
CA ALA A 39 -2.10 35.39 -25.94
C ALA A 39 -3.08 34.66 -25.01
N GLU A 40 -3.97 33.84 -25.57
CA GLU A 40 -4.92 33.02 -24.79
C GLU A 40 -4.22 31.91 -24.02
N ALA A 41 -3.29 31.20 -24.65
CA ALA A 41 -2.48 30.17 -24.03
C ALA A 41 -1.63 30.71 -22.86
N ALA A 42 -1.10 31.93 -22.99
CA ALA A 42 -0.37 32.60 -21.93
C ALA A 42 -1.27 32.94 -20.72
N ARG A 43 -2.48 33.44 -20.95
CA ARG A 43 -3.47 33.72 -19.88
C ARG A 43 -3.89 32.44 -19.14
N LEU A 44 -4.12 31.35 -19.87
CA LEU A 44 -4.49 30.06 -19.28
C LEU A 44 -3.36 29.50 -18.41
N ARG A 45 -2.11 29.54 -18.89
CA ARG A 45 -0.94 29.11 -18.10
C ARG A 45 -0.72 29.94 -16.85
N GLU A 46 -0.97 31.25 -16.92
CA GLU A 46 -0.90 32.10 -15.73
C GLU A 46 -2.00 31.74 -14.73
N THR A 47 -3.20 31.40 -15.21
CA THR A 47 -4.29 30.90 -14.36
C THR A 47 -3.92 29.57 -13.68
N VAL A 48 -3.31 28.64 -14.41
CA VAL A 48 -2.80 27.37 -13.86
C VAL A 48 -1.76 27.63 -12.76
N ARG A 49 -0.80 28.54 -12.99
CA ARG A 49 0.20 28.92 -11.98
C ARG A 49 -0.40 29.50 -10.71
N LEU A 50 -1.48 30.29 -10.83
CA LEU A 50 -2.19 30.84 -9.69
C LEU A 50 -2.96 29.76 -8.90
N LEU A 51 -3.47 28.73 -9.59
CA LEU A 51 -4.12 27.57 -8.97
C LEU A 51 -3.11 26.64 -8.27
N ASP A 52 -1.90 26.49 -8.82
CA ASP A 52 -0.85 25.64 -8.26
C ASP A 52 -0.19 26.23 -6.99
N GLY A 53 -0.52 27.47 -6.62
CA GLY A 53 -0.02 28.14 -5.41
C GLY A 53 1.48 28.54 -5.48
N PRO A 54 2.01 29.26 -4.47
CA PRO A 54 3.42 29.64 -4.47
C PRO A 54 4.31 28.41 -4.34
N ALA A 55 5.27 28.28 -5.26
CA ALA A 55 6.27 27.22 -5.24
C ALA A 55 6.97 27.14 -3.87
N MET A 56 6.96 25.95 -3.27
CA MET A 56 7.91 25.59 -2.22
C MET A 56 9.32 25.70 -2.83
N ASN A 57 9.96 26.85 -2.64
CA ASN A 57 11.33 27.12 -3.07
C ASN A 57 12.30 26.27 -2.25
N GLY A 58 12.48 25.05 -2.73
CA GLY A 58 13.56 24.15 -2.39
C GLY A 58 13.79 23.27 -3.60
N THR A 59 14.33 23.83 -4.69
CA THR A 59 14.90 23.06 -5.79
C THR A 59 15.96 22.14 -5.20
N PRO A 60 15.80 20.80 -5.20
CA PRO A 60 16.93 19.93 -4.98
C PRO A 60 17.94 20.30 -6.08
N PRO A 61 19.25 20.39 -5.80
CA PRO A 61 20.24 20.63 -6.85
C PRO A 61 19.97 19.64 -7.99
N PRO A 62 20.13 20.02 -9.27
CA PRO A 62 19.98 19.04 -10.35
C PRO A 62 20.93 17.90 -10.01
N ALA A 63 20.38 16.75 -9.63
CA ALA A 63 21.15 15.52 -9.61
C ALA A 63 21.67 15.42 -11.03
N THR A 64 22.97 15.66 -11.22
CA THR A 64 23.56 15.54 -12.54
C THR A 64 23.17 14.15 -13.03
N SER A 65 22.78 14.04 -14.29
CA SER A 65 22.47 12.76 -14.94
C SER A 65 23.50 11.68 -14.57
N ASP A 66 24.74 12.10 -14.31
CA ASP A 66 25.85 11.28 -13.83
C ASP A 66 25.75 10.82 -12.38
N VAL A 67 25.27 11.64 -11.43
CA VAL A 67 25.02 11.19 -10.04
C VAL A 67 23.81 10.26 -10.00
N LEU A 68 22.75 10.54 -10.78
CA LEU A 68 21.60 9.65 -10.88
C LEU A 68 21.99 8.33 -11.57
N SER A 69 22.78 8.37 -12.64
CA SER A 69 23.28 7.18 -13.35
C SER A 69 24.31 6.41 -12.52
N ALA A 70 25.17 7.08 -11.77
CA ALA A 70 26.10 6.45 -10.84
C ALA A 70 25.36 5.86 -9.63
N ALA A 71 24.34 6.53 -9.10
CA ALA A 71 23.49 6.00 -8.04
C ALA A 71 22.66 4.80 -8.54
N LEU A 72 22.12 4.86 -9.76
CA LEU A 72 21.40 3.74 -10.39
C LEU A 72 22.34 2.58 -10.77
N GLY A 73 23.59 2.86 -11.18
CA GLY A 73 24.60 1.86 -11.52
C GLY A 73 25.31 1.24 -10.31
N ALA A 74 25.42 1.98 -9.19
CA ALA A 74 25.90 1.47 -7.91
C ALA A 74 24.82 0.72 -7.13
N ARG A 75 23.53 0.94 -7.47
CA ARG A 75 22.42 0.18 -6.91
C ARG A 75 22.47 -1.23 -7.50
N PRO A 76 22.66 -2.28 -6.68
CA PRO A 76 22.49 -3.64 -7.16
C PRO A 76 21.14 -3.74 -7.86
N ALA A 77 21.11 -4.28 -9.08
CA ALA A 77 19.86 -4.48 -9.79
C ALA A 77 18.91 -5.23 -8.86
N ALA A 78 17.79 -4.58 -8.49
CA ALA A 78 16.82 -5.22 -7.62
C ALA A 78 16.42 -6.56 -8.25
N PRO A 79 16.44 -7.67 -7.49
CA PRO A 79 16.03 -8.96 -8.00
C PRO A 79 14.68 -8.81 -8.69
N ARG A 80 14.58 -9.26 -9.95
CA ARG A 80 13.30 -9.23 -10.67
C ARG A 80 12.36 -10.20 -9.97
N VAL A 81 11.43 -9.66 -9.21
CA VAL A 81 10.32 -10.39 -8.61
C VAL A 81 9.11 -10.35 -9.53
N ALA A 82 8.22 -11.34 -9.37
CA ALA A 82 6.96 -11.39 -10.08
C ALA A 82 5.98 -10.32 -9.56
N ALA A 83 4.92 -10.06 -10.33
CA ALA A 83 3.95 -9.02 -10.04
C ALA A 83 3.31 -9.15 -8.65
N HIS A 84 3.05 -10.37 -8.17
CA HIS A 84 2.46 -10.62 -6.84
C HIS A 84 3.39 -10.31 -5.67
N ALA A 85 4.72 -10.42 -5.87
CA ALA A 85 5.71 -10.14 -4.85
C ALA A 85 6.26 -8.70 -4.92
N ALA A 86 5.97 -7.97 -6.00
CA ALA A 86 6.42 -6.59 -6.18
C ALA A 86 5.90 -5.60 -5.10
N PRO A 87 4.62 -5.67 -4.64
CA PRO A 87 4.16 -4.85 -3.54
C PRO A 87 4.96 -5.07 -2.24
N TYR A 88 5.28 -6.32 -1.91
CA TYR A 88 6.08 -6.65 -0.72
C TYR A 88 7.51 -6.14 -0.85
N ALA A 89 8.14 -6.32 -2.02
CA ALA A 89 9.46 -5.76 -2.30
C ALA A 89 9.50 -4.23 -2.14
N ALA A 90 8.44 -3.54 -2.59
CA ALA A 90 8.30 -2.09 -2.44
C ALA A 90 8.09 -1.68 -0.97
N ALA A 91 7.25 -2.39 -0.22
CA ALA A 91 7.02 -2.11 1.20
C ALA A 91 8.30 -2.33 2.04
N VAL A 92 9.05 -3.40 1.78
CA VAL A 92 10.37 -3.64 2.39
C VAL A 92 11.35 -2.50 2.08
N ALA A 93 11.34 -1.98 0.85
CA ALA A 93 12.15 -0.82 0.50
C ALA A 93 11.69 0.45 1.25
N GLY A 94 10.39 0.60 1.47
CA GLY A 94 9.80 1.68 2.28
C GLY A 94 10.31 1.68 3.72
N VAL A 95 10.22 0.53 4.42
CA VAL A 95 10.79 0.39 5.77
C VAL A 95 12.28 0.74 5.76
N LYS A 96 13.07 0.16 4.83
CA LYS A 96 14.52 0.44 4.73
C LYS A 96 14.84 1.93 4.54
N ALA A 97 14.01 2.66 3.81
CA ALA A 97 14.18 4.10 3.61
C ALA A 97 13.82 4.90 4.87
N LEU A 98 12.90 4.40 5.69
CA LEU A 98 12.45 5.05 6.94
C LEU A 98 13.41 4.79 8.11
N LEU A 99 14.04 3.61 8.19
CA LEU A 99 14.87 3.21 9.33
C LEU A 99 16.00 4.19 9.73
N PRO A 100 16.69 4.90 8.81
CA PRO A 100 17.67 5.92 9.20
C PRO A 100 17.08 7.04 10.08
N GLU A 101 15.80 7.36 9.92
CA GLU A 101 15.11 8.38 10.72
C GLU A 101 14.83 7.90 12.16
N ALA A 102 14.83 6.58 12.40
CA ALA A 102 14.64 6.00 13.74
C ALA A 102 15.90 6.06 14.61
N GLU A 103 17.05 6.47 14.06
CA GLU A 103 18.31 6.51 14.80
C GLU A 103 18.21 7.40 16.05
N GLY A 104 18.58 6.85 17.21
CA GLY A 104 18.40 7.51 18.52
C GLY A 104 16.94 7.61 19.00
N ARG A 105 15.95 7.12 18.25
CA ARG A 105 14.51 7.20 18.53
C ARG A 105 13.80 5.84 18.53
N TRP A 106 14.55 4.75 18.66
CA TRP A 106 14.01 3.38 18.62
C TRP A 106 12.94 3.07 19.67
N GLY A 107 12.99 3.73 20.83
CA GLY A 107 12.00 3.62 21.91
C GLY A 107 10.77 4.52 21.74
N THR A 108 10.59 5.20 20.60
CA THR A 108 9.41 6.01 20.34
C THR A 108 8.17 5.10 20.22
N PRO A 109 7.10 5.34 21.01
CA PRO A 109 5.86 4.56 20.90
C PRO A 109 5.21 4.71 19.52
N VAL A 110 4.72 3.61 18.96
CA VAL A 110 4.17 3.53 17.59
C VAL A 110 2.69 3.18 17.61
N VAL A 111 2.37 1.95 18.01
CA VAL A 111 1.00 1.42 18.06
C VAL A 111 0.95 0.32 19.11
N HIS A 112 -0.23 0.08 19.68
CA HIS A 112 -0.39 -0.80 20.85
C HIS A 112 0.51 -0.34 22.00
N ASP A 113 1.26 -1.27 22.60
CA ASP A 113 2.33 -1.04 23.54
C ASP A 113 3.73 -1.15 22.89
N TRP A 114 3.81 -1.11 21.55
CA TRP A 114 5.05 -1.26 20.79
C TRP A 114 5.73 0.08 20.51
N ASP A 115 7.06 0.08 20.60
CA ASP A 115 7.91 1.12 20.06
C ASP A 115 8.39 0.78 18.64
N VAL A 116 9.27 1.59 18.06
CA VAL A 116 9.82 1.36 16.71
C VAL A 116 10.59 0.03 16.64
N HIS A 117 11.31 -0.34 17.71
CA HIS A 117 12.06 -1.59 17.78
C HIS A 117 11.11 -2.80 17.81
N ALA A 118 10.11 -2.78 18.69
CA ALA A 118 9.07 -3.79 18.77
C ALA A 118 8.27 -3.92 17.47
N THR A 119 7.95 -2.81 16.80
CA THR A 119 7.23 -2.83 15.51
C THR A 119 8.05 -3.55 14.43
N LEU A 120 9.36 -3.30 14.35
CA LEU A 120 10.23 -4.01 13.42
C LEU A 120 10.39 -5.51 13.77
N ALA A 121 10.45 -5.83 15.06
CA ALA A 121 10.47 -7.20 15.55
C ALA A 121 9.15 -7.93 15.24
N HIS A 122 8.00 -7.25 15.34
CA HIS A 122 6.73 -7.78 14.88
C HIS A 122 6.75 -8.08 13.38
N LEU A 123 7.25 -7.17 12.53
CA LEU A 123 7.38 -7.44 11.09
C LEU A 123 8.25 -8.67 10.79
N LEU A 124 9.32 -8.88 11.57
CA LEU A 124 10.13 -10.10 11.50
C LEU A 124 9.30 -11.35 11.86
N ALA A 125 8.57 -11.32 12.99
CA ALA A 125 7.70 -12.41 13.43
C ALA A 125 6.61 -12.73 12.39
N ALA A 126 6.03 -11.68 11.84
CA ALA A 126 4.86 -11.75 10.99
C ALA A 126 5.18 -12.34 9.60
N ASP A 127 6.43 -12.23 9.15
CA ASP A 127 6.94 -12.86 7.93
C ASP A 127 7.26 -14.36 8.13
N GLU A 128 7.41 -14.85 9.38
CA GLU A 128 7.86 -16.23 9.66
C GLU A 128 6.94 -17.33 9.12
N PRO A 129 5.60 -17.24 9.17
CA PRO A 129 4.75 -18.29 8.62
C PRO A 129 4.97 -18.53 7.12
N LEU A 130 5.11 -17.44 6.35
CA LEU A 130 5.44 -17.53 4.92
C LEU A 130 6.87 -18.03 4.72
N ALA A 131 7.83 -17.53 5.51
CA ALA A 131 9.22 -17.95 5.43
C ALA A 131 9.39 -19.46 5.69
N GLY A 132 8.80 -19.96 6.78
CA GLY A 132 8.82 -21.38 7.13
C GLY A 132 8.14 -22.26 6.08
N ARG A 133 7.01 -21.80 5.52
CA ARG A 133 6.31 -22.51 4.42
C ARG A 133 7.17 -22.69 3.17
N LEU A 134 8.08 -21.75 2.93
CA LEU A 134 9.01 -21.69 1.80
C LEU A 134 10.40 -22.28 2.14
N GLY A 135 10.54 -22.91 3.31
CA GLY A 135 11.78 -23.58 3.73
C GLY A 135 12.89 -22.64 4.18
N ILE A 136 12.57 -21.38 4.52
CA ILE A 136 13.51 -20.43 5.11
C ILE A 136 13.55 -20.68 6.62
N ALA A 137 14.77 -20.88 7.15
CA ALA A 137 14.96 -21.11 8.58
C ALA A 137 14.58 -19.86 9.40
N PRO A 138 13.93 -20.03 10.57
CA PRO A 138 13.57 -18.92 11.44
C PRO A 138 14.82 -18.21 11.97
N ARG A 139 14.71 -16.89 12.16
CA ARG A 139 15.80 -16.07 12.73
C ARG A 139 15.82 -16.14 14.26
N VAL A 140 14.64 -16.24 14.86
CA VAL A 140 14.46 -16.31 16.31
C VAL A 140 14.02 -17.73 16.68
N PRO A 141 14.64 -18.40 17.66
CA PRO A 141 14.15 -19.67 18.16
C PRO A 141 12.68 -19.58 18.60
N GLY A 142 11.88 -20.59 18.25
CA GLY A 142 10.45 -20.61 18.57
C GLY A 142 10.10 -21.66 19.61
N THR A 143 9.09 -21.35 20.42
CA THR A 143 8.44 -22.34 21.28
C THR A 143 7.42 -23.12 20.46
N PRO A 144 7.31 -24.46 20.61
CA PRO A 144 6.25 -25.21 19.95
C PRO A 144 4.85 -24.63 20.20
N VAL A 145 4.01 -24.63 19.16
CA VAL A 145 2.58 -24.31 19.29
C VAL A 145 1.91 -25.44 20.06
N ALA A 146 1.17 -25.08 21.12
CA ALA A 146 0.43 -26.07 21.91
C ALA A 146 -0.75 -26.60 21.10
N ASP A 147 -1.05 -27.89 21.24
CA ASP A 147 -2.19 -28.51 20.56
C ASP A 147 -3.50 -27.81 20.94
N GLY A 148 -4.31 -27.47 19.94
CA GLY A 148 -5.63 -26.84 20.14
C GLY A 148 -5.62 -25.32 20.34
N MET A 149 -4.45 -24.66 20.32
CA MET A 149 -4.34 -23.20 20.32
C MET A 149 -4.93 -22.64 19.02
N SER A 150 -5.76 -21.60 19.13
CA SER A 150 -6.27 -20.89 17.96
C SER A 150 -5.14 -20.14 17.26
N TRP A 151 -5.31 -19.87 15.97
CA TRP A 151 -4.22 -19.30 15.15
C TRP A 151 -3.86 -17.87 15.60
N ASP A 152 -4.83 -17.10 16.08
CA ASP A 152 -4.69 -15.74 16.59
C ASP A 152 -3.93 -15.71 17.92
N ASP A 153 -4.23 -16.63 18.84
CA ASP A 153 -3.46 -16.81 20.08
C ASP A 153 -2.01 -17.20 19.77
N ALA A 154 -1.81 -18.11 18.82
CA ALA A 154 -0.47 -18.53 18.39
C ALA A 154 0.33 -17.36 17.79
N TRP A 155 -0.33 -16.51 17.00
CA TRP A 155 0.27 -15.30 16.42
C TRP A 155 0.67 -14.27 17.46
N ASN A 156 -0.24 -13.93 18.37
CA ASN A 156 0.00 -12.94 19.42
C ASN A 156 1.13 -13.39 20.34
N ARG A 157 1.12 -14.67 20.72
CA ARG A 157 2.21 -15.26 21.50
C ARG A 157 3.54 -15.20 20.75
N ARG A 158 3.55 -15.58 19.46
CA ARG A 158 4.79 -15.58 18.67
C ARG A 158 5.35 -14.17 18.47
N THR A 159 4.49 -13.19 18.21
CA THR A 159 4.86 -11.77 18.14
C THR A 159 5.52 -11.32 19.46
N ALA A 160 4.90 -11.61 20.60
CA ALA A 160 5.45 -11.26 21.91
C ALA A 160 6.81 -11.93 22.19
N GLU A 161 6.98 -13.21 21.82
CA GLU A 161 8.26 -13.92 21.95
C GLU A 161 9.37 -13.26 21.12
N VAL A 162 9.08 -12.90 19.86
CA VAL A 162 10.06 -12.28 18.97
C VAL A 162 10.40 -10.87 19.44
N ILE A 163 9.41 -10.07 19.87
CA ILE A 163 9.64 -8.74 20.46
C ILE A 163 10.53 -8.85 21.70
N ALA A 164 10.20 -9.77 22.62
CA ALA A 164 10.99 -9.97 23.83
C ALA A 164 12.43 -10.40 23.53
N HIS A 165 12.63 -11.26 22.53
CA HIS A 165 13.95 -11.68 22.07
C HIS A 165 14.75 -10.50 21.47
N GLU A 166 14.14 -9.74 20.58
CA GLU A 166 14.79 -8.64 19.87
C GLU A 166 15.06 -7.42 20.76
N HIS A 167 14.23 -7.15 21.78
CA HIS A 167 14.52 -6.16 22.83
C HIS A 167 15.77 -6.48 23.65
N GLY A 168 16.19 -7.75 23.69
CA GLY A 168 17.47 -8.16 24.29
C GLY A 168 18.69 -7.84 23.41
N ARG A 169 18.47 -7.31 22.20
CA ARG A 169 19.49 -7.07 21.17
C ARG A 169 19.53 -5.58 20.80
N THR A 170 20.56 -5.20 20.05
CA THR A 170 20.63 -3.84 19.48
C THR A 170 19.66 -3.71 18.29
N PRO A 171 19.06 -2.53 18.05
CA PRO A 171 18.21 -2.32 16.87
C PRO A 171 18.89 -2.67 15.55
N ALA A 172 20.20 -2.41 15.43
CA ALA A 172 20.98 -2.79 14.24
C ALA A 172 20.99 -4.30 13.97
N GLN A 173 20.97 -5.13 15.02
CA GLN A 173 20.87 -6.59 14.88
C GLN A 173 19.48 -7.01 14.40
N THR A 174 18.42 -6.42 14.95
CA THR A 174 17.04 -6.65 14.52
C THR A 174 16.82 -6.24 13.07
N VAL A 175 17.33 -5.07 12.67
CA VAL A 175 17.34 -4.62 11.27
C VAL A 175 18.06 -5.63 10.38
N GLY A 176 19.20 -6.15 10.82
CA GLY A 176 19.95 -7.16 10.10
C GLY A 176 19.14 -8.42 9.83
N ASP A 177 18.50 -8.97 10.86
CA ASP A 177 17.73 -10.21 10.75
C ASP A 177 16.43 -10.04 9.97
N TRP A 178 15.70 -8.95 10.20
CA TRP A 178 14.52 -8.58 9.41
C TRP A 178 14.88 -8.41 7.93
N ALA A 179 15.92 -7.62 7.63
CA ALA A 179 16.34 -7.38 6.24
C ALA A 179 16.83 -8.65 5.55
N ALA A 180 17.49 -9.55 6.28
CA ALA A 180 17.95 -10.83 5.77
C ALA A 180 16.79 -11.81 5.52
N GLN A 181 15.76 -11.82 6.36
CA GLN A 181 14.55 -12.63 6.13
C GLN A 181 13.76 -12.11 4.92
N ALA A 182 13.52 -10.81 4.84
CA ALA A 182 12.84 -10.20 3.70
C ALA A 182 13.60 -10.45 2.38
N ALA A 183 14.93 -10.35 2.40
CA ALA A 183 15.77 -10.69 1.25
C ALA A 183 15.65 -12.17 0.85
N ALA A 184 15.61 -13.09 1.82
CA ALA A 184 15.41 -14.52 1.55
C ALA A 184 14.03 -14.79 0.94
N LEU A 185 12.97 -14.17 1.48
CA LEU A 185 11.61 -14.26 0.95
C LEU A 185 11.52 -13.76 -0.50
N LEU A 186 12.25 -12.71 -0.87
CA LEU A 186 12.29 -12.20 -2.24
C LEU A 186 13.25 -12.99 -3.17
N ALA A 187 14.06 -13.88 -2.61
CA ALA A 187 15.02 -14.69 -3.35
C ALA A 187 14.49 -16.06 -3.76
N VAL A 188 13.47 -16.59 -3.06
CA VAL A 188 12.89 -17.91 -3.38
C VAL A 188 12.20 -17.93 -4.76
N PRO A 189 12.10 -19.11 -5.41
CA PRO A 189 11.45 -19.24 -6.71
C PRO A 189 10.00 -18.72 -6.75
N GLU A 190 9.24 -18.91 -5.66
CA GLU A 190 7.84 -18.48 -5.52
C GLU A 190 7.70 -16.95 -5.58
N ALA A 191 8.73 -16.17 -5.23
CA ALA A 191 8.71 -14.72 -5.41
C ALA A 191 8.88 -14.28 -6.88
N ARG A 192 9.29 -15.19 -7.77
CA ARG A 192 9.72 -14.89 -9.14
C ARG A 192 8.92 -15.61 -10.22
N VAL A 193 8.27 -16.73 -9.86
CA VAL A 193 7.55 -17.61 -10.77
C VAL A 193 6.10 -17.74 -10.28
N PRO A 194 5.13 -17.08 -10.93
CA PRO A 194 3.72 -17.07 -10.52
C PRO A 194 3.12 -18.48 -10.34
N GLU A 195 3.52 -19.44 -11.18
CA GLU A 195 3.00 -20.80 -11.19
C GLU A 195 3.34 -21.54 -9.89
N LEU A 196 4.53 -21.31 -9.34
CA LEU A 196 4.95 -21.90 -8.06
C LEU A 196 4.20 -21.27 -6.88
N ALA A 197 3.85 -19.98 -7.01
CA ALA A 197 3.11 -19.23 -6.00
C ALA A 197 1.58 -19.47 -6.03
N ALA A 198 1.08 -20.20 -7.04
CA ALA A 198 -0.36 -20.45 -7.21
C ALA A 198 -0.93 -21.44 -6.17
N ARG A 199 -0.09 -22.23 -5.51
CA ARG A 199 -0.55 -23.25 -4.55
C ARG A 199 -1.15 -22.59 -3.31
N ALA A 200 -2.42 -22.89 -3.05
CA ALA A 200 -3.09 -22.47 -1.82
C ALA A 200 -2.46 -23.14 -0.58
N THR A 201 -2.21 -22.33 0.44
CA THR A 201 -1.69 -22.73 1.73
C THR A 201 -2.43 -21.97 2.82
N GLU A 202 -2.74 -22.66 3.91
CA GLU A 202 -3.33 -22.04 5.08
C GLU A 202 -2.20 -21.43 5.91
N LEU A 203 -2.24 -20.11 6.06
CA LEU A 203 -1.39 -19.36 6.99
C LEU A 203 -2.32 -18.37 7.69
N MET A 204 -2.10 -18.13 8.97
CA MET A 204 -2.85 -17.10 9.72
C MET A 204 -4.37 -17.31 9.67
N GLY A 205 -4.82 -18.57 9.72
CA GLY A 205 -6.24 -18.92 9.67
C GLY A 205 -6.92 -18.72 8.30
N VAL A 206 -6.19 -18.27 7.28
CA VAL A 206 -6.75 -18.03 5.94
C VAL A 206 -6.03 -18.87 4.89
N ARG A 207 -6.81 -19.57 4.06
CA ARG A 207 -6.29 -20.39 2.96
C ARG A 207 -6.24 -19.58 1.68
N LEU A 208 -5.05 -19.12 1.32
CA LEU A 208 -4.77 -18.32 0.12
C LEU A 208 -3.59 -18.90 -0.68
N PRO A 209 -3.50 -18.64 -2.00
CA PRO A 209 -2.27 -18.86 -2.76
C PRO A 209 -1.07 -18.20 -2.09
N VAL A 210 0.12 -18.79 -2.20
CA VAL A 210 1.38 -18.16 -1.77
C VAL A 210 1.53 -16.75 -2.37
N ALA A 211 1.08 -16.55 -3.61
CA ALA A 211 1.06 -15.25 -4.26
C ALA A 211 0.29 -14.18 -3.45
N ASP A 212 -0.89 -14.53 -2.94
CA ASP A 212 -1.71 -13.62 -2.14
C ASP A 212 -1.10 -13.39 -0.75
N HIS A 213 -0.39 -14.38 -0.19
CA HIS A 213 0.33 -14.19 1.07
C HIS A 213 1.45 -13.13 0.94
N TYR A 214 2.12 -13.00 -0.20
CA TYR A 214 3.02 -11.85 -0.43
C TYR A 214 2.28 -10.52 -0.40
N VAL A 215 1.06 -10.45 -0.92
CA VAL A 215 0.23 -9.24 -0.91
C VAL A 215 -0.25 -8.93 0.53
N VAL A 216 -0.57 -9.94 1.34
CA VAL A 216 -0.80 -9.78 2.79
C VAL A 216 0.44 -9.19 3.45
N ARG A 217 1.63 -9.77 3.23
CA ARG A 217 2.87 -9.24 3.82
C ARG A 217 3.17 -7.81 3.39
N ALA A 218 2.85 -7.45 2.15
CA ALA A 218 2.97 -6.09 1.64
C ALA A 218 2.04 -5.11 2.38
N PHE A 219 0.78 -5.53 2.62
CA PHE A 219 -0.18 -4.76 3.40
C PHE A 219 0.35 -4.48 4.81
N GLU A 220 0.72 -5.54 5.56
CA GLU A 220 1.21 -5.39 6.94
C GLU A 220 2.47 -4.53 7.02
N THR A 221 3.40 -4.76 6.10
CA THR A 221 4.66 -3.99 6.06
C THR A 221 4.39 -2.52 5.79
N TRP A 222 3.46 -2.18 4.89
CA TRP A 222 3.13 -0.79 4.61
C TRP A 222 2.39 -0.12 5.77
N ILE A 223 1.37 -0.76 6.36
CA ILE A 223 0.64 -0.20 7.51
C ILE A 223 1.62 0.14 8.65
N HIS A 224 2.53 -0.77 8.99
CA HIS A 224 3.52 -0.50 10.03
C HIS A 224 4.62 0.47 9.62
N THR A 225 4.91 0.59 8.32
CA THR A 225 5.77 1.69 7.85
C THR A 225 5.10 3.04 8.09
N ASP A 226 3.80 3.15 7.79
CA ASP A 226 3.01 4.35 8.06
C ASP A 226 2.91 4.63 9.57
N ASP A 227 2.67 3.61 10.40
CA ASP A 227 2.65 3.76 11.86
C ASP A 227 3.97 4.34 12.39
N ILE A 228 5.11 3.77 11.99
CA ILE A 228 6.44 4.27 12.38
C ILE A 228 6.63 5.70 11.87
N GLY A 229 6.23 5.98 10.62
CA GLY A 229 6.29 7.31 10.03
C GLY A 229 5.56 8.34 10.90
N ARG A 230 4.29 8.08 11.21
CA ARG A 230 3.46 8.95 12.07
C ARG A 230 4.09 9.15 13.44
N ALA A 231 4.57 8.08 14.07
CA ALA A 231 5.24 8.13 15.38
C ALA A 231 6.52 9.00 15.37
N LEU A 232 7.24 9.01 14.26
CA LEU A 232 8.44 9.84 14.07
C LEU A 232 8.15 11.26 13.56
N GLY A 233 6.87 11.60 13.32
CA GLY A 233 6.45 12.89 12.78
C GLY A 233 6.65 13.05 11.27
N LEU A 234 6.68 11.95 10.53
CA LEU A 234 6.94 11.88 9.10
C LEU A 234 5.70 11.41 8.33
N THR A 235 5.45 12.01 7.16
CA THR A 235 4.43 11.52 6.25
C THR A 235 5.00 10.40 5.39
N VAL A 236 4.42 9.21 5.49
CA VAL A 236 4.71 8.09 4.59
C VAL A 236 3.71 8.14 3.43
N PRO A 237 4.16 8.23 2.17
CA PRO A 237 3.25 8.22 1.04
C PRO A 237 2.55 6.85 0.93
N PRO A 238 1.31 6.79 0.42
CA PRO A 238 0.67 5.52 0.14
C PRO A 238 1.45 4.73 -0.94
N PRO A 239 1.21 3.41 -1.08
CA PRO A 239 1.84 2.62 -2.10
C PRO A 239 1.49 3.16 -3.48
N PRO A 240 2.37 3.00 -4.49
CA PRO A 240 2.03 3.33 -5.88
C PRO A 240 0.67 2.73 -6.27
N ALA A 241 -0.14 3.48 -7.04
CA ALA A 241 -1.54 3.12 -7.33
C ALA A 241 -1.74 1.67 -7.79
N GLY A 242 -0.84 1.14 -8.63
CA GLY A 242 -0.90 -0.25 -9.08
C GLY A 242 -0.70 -1.29 -7.98
N TYR A 243 0.09 -0.98 -6.94
CA TYR A 243 0.27 -1.83 -5.76
C TYR A 243 -0.88 -1.64 -4.77
N LEU A 244 -1.30 -0.39 -4.51
CA LEU A 244 -2.47 -0.10 -3.68
C LEU A 244 -3.71 -0.83 -4.19
N GLY A 245 -3.97 -0.80 -5.50
CA GLY A 245 -5.08 -1.55 -6.09
C GLY A 245 -4.98 -3.08 -5.91
N GLN A 246 -3.77 -3.66 -5.79
CA GLN A 246 -3.62 -5.08 -5.45
C GLN A 246 -3.99 -5.34 -3.99
N LEU A 247 -3.55 -4.46 -3.07
CA LEU A 247 -3.91 -4.53 -1.66
C LEU A 247 -5.43 -4.45 -1.47
N VAL A 248 -6.07 -3.45 -2.10
CA VAL A 248 -7.52 -3.23 -2.06
C VAL A 248 -8.27 -4.46 -2.57
N ARG A 249 -7.92 -5.00 -3.74
CA ARG A 249 -8.60 -6.19 -4.30
C ARG A 249 -8.50 -7.41 -3.39
N LEU A 250 -7.36 -7.62 -2.74
CA LEU A 250 -7.22 -8.70 -1.77
C LEU A 250 -8.08 -8.44 -0.53
N ALA A 251 -8.02 -7.24 0.04
CA ALA A 251 -8.79 -6.88 1.22
C ALA A 251 -10.31 -6.99 0.99
N VAL A 252 -10.82 -6.55 -0.17
CA VAL A 252 -12.23 -6.73 -0.56
C VAL A 252 -12.62 -8.20 -0.66
N ARG A 253 -11.76 -9.04 -1.26
CA ARG A 253 -12.00 -10.49 -1.33
C ARG A 253 -12.07 -11.12 0.06
N VAL A 254 -11.14 -10.78 0.95
CA VAL A 254 -11.12 -11.30 2.33
C VAL A 254 -12.34 -10.81 3.11
N LEU A 255 -12.73 -9.54 2.94
CA LEU A 255 -13.94 -8.97 3.52
C LEU A 255 -15.21 -9.70 3.06
N GLY A 256 -15.34 -9.98 1.76
CA GLY A 256 -16.47 -10.76 1.24
C GLY A 256 -16.56 -12.16 1.86
N LEU A 257 -15.42 -12.85 2.02
CA LEU A 257 -15.36 -14.14 2.71
C LEU A 257 -15.78 -14.04 4.18
N ALA A 258 -15.37 -12.97 4.87
CA ALA A 258 -15.65 -12.75 6.29
C ALA A 258 -17.11 -12.32 6.56
N LEU A 259 -17.74 -11.61 5.62
CA LEU A 259 -19.16 -11.28 5.67
C LEU A 259 -20.03 -12.52 5.46
N GLY A 260 -19.62 -13.38 4.53
CA GLY A 260 -20.35 -14.59 4.16
C GLY A 260 -21.52 -14.32 3.21
N PRO A 261 -22.06 -15.39 2.58
CA PRO A 261 -23.03 -15.27 1.49
C PRO A 261 -24.45 -14.88 1.93
N ALA A 262 -24.71 -14.85 3.24
CA ALA A 262 -26.03 -14.50 3.79
C ALA A 262 -26.09 -13.05 4.31
N ALA A 263 -24.99 -12.29 4.22
CA ALA A 263 -24.99 -10.89 4.63
C ALA A 263 -25.87 -10.06 3.66
N PRO A 264 -26.66 -9.08 4.17
CA PRO A 264 -27.40 -8.16 3.32
C PRO A 264 -26.47 -7.48 2.30
N PRO A 265 -26.76 -7.52 0.99
CA PRO A 265 -25.82 -7.09 -0.01
C PRO A 265 -25.64 -5.57 -0.05
N VAL A 266 -24.38 -5.14 -0.13
CA VAL A 266 -23.98 -3.73 -0.25
C VAL A 266 -23.12 -3.56 -1.51
N LEU A 267 -23.46 -2.57 -2.33
CA LEU A 267 -22.60 -2.14 -3.43
C LEU A 267 -21.43 -1.34 -2.83
N PHE A 268 -20.26 -1.95 -2.84
CA PHE A 268 -19.03 -1.41 -2.29
C PHE A 268 -18.14 -0.84 -3.38
N ALA A 269 -17.73 0.42 -3.25
CA ALA A 269 -16.86 1.10 -4.19
C ALA A 269 -15.58 1.60 -3.51
N VAL A 270 -14.45 1.44 -4.19
CA VAL A 270 -13.17 2.05 -3.80
C VAL A 270 -12.68 2.85 -4.99
N ASP A 271 -12.39 4.14 -4.78
CA ASP A 271 -11.98 5.09 -5.83
C ASP A 271 -13.06 5.36 -6.92
N GLY A 272 -14.32 4.95 -6.68
CA GLY A 272 -15.46 5.18 -7.58
C GLY A 272 -15.48 4.35 -8.88
N ASP A 273 -14.32 3.96 -9.40
CA ASP A 273 -14.18 3.21 -10.66
C ASP A 273 -14.29 1.69 -10.48
N GLN A 274 -13.92 1.17 -9.31
CA GLN A 274 -14.02 -0.26 -8.99
C GLN A 274 -15.14 -0.50 -7.99
N GLN A 275 -16.06 -1.41 -8.36
CA GLN A 275 -17.23 -1.75 -7.58
C GLN A 275 -17.34 -3.26 -7.40
N TRP A 276 -17.82 -3.65 -6.22
CA TRP A 276 -18.08 -5.03 -5.83
C TRP A 276 -19.44 -5.09 -5.13
N VAL A 277 -20.16 -6.20 -5.29
CA VAL A 277 -21.29 -6.50 -4.41
C VAL A 277 -20.77 -7.38 -3.29
N LEU A 278 -20.88 -6.91 -2.05
CA LEU A 278 -20.50 -7.66 -0.85
C LEU A 278 -21.76 -8.18 -0.16
N GLY A 279 -21.85 -9.49 0.06
CA GLY A 279 -23.00 -10.14 0.68
C GLY A 279 -23.70 -11.12 -0.27
N SER A 280 -25.00 -11.32 -0.07
CA SER A 280 -25.82 -12.24 -0.88
C SER A 280 -25.96 -11.79 -2.33
N GLU A 281 -25.67 -12.68 -3.28
CA GLU A 281 -25.92 -12.43 -4.71
C GLU A 281 -27.39 -12.66 -5.12
N ASP A 282 -28.18 -13.28 -4.24
CA ASP A 282 -29.58 -13.65 -4.50
C ASP A 282 -30.58 -12.56 -4.07
N GLU A 283 -30.09 -11.50 -3.41
CA GLU A 283 -30.90 -10.40 -2.88
C GLU A 283 -30.59 -9.08 -3.61
N PRO A 284 -31.57 -8.15 -3.71
CA PRO A 284 -31.29 -6.81 -4.24
C PRO A 284 -30.33 -6.06 -3.32
N VAL A 285 -29.49 -5.17 -3.86
CA VAL A 285 -28.59 -4.32 -3.06
C VAL A 285 -29.39 -3.48 -2.06
N HIS A 286 -29.02 -3.54 -0.77
CA HIS A 286 -29.68 -2.81 0.32
C HIS A 286 -29.05 -1.42 0.58
N GLY A 287 -27.80 -1.22 0.19
CA GLY A 287 -27.12 0.06 0.33
C GLY A 287 -25.87 0.18 -0.53
N GLU A 288 -25.37 1.40 -0.64
CA GLU A 288 -24.13 1.73 -1.34
C GLU A 288 -23.13 2.31 -0.35
N LEU A 289 -21.87 1.88 -0.44
CA LEU A 289 -20.78 2.34 0.40
C LEU A 289 -19.55 2.63 -0.47
N ALA A 290 -18.98 3.83 -0.34
CA ALA A 290 -17.77 4.24 -1.03
C ALA A 290 -16.72 4.77 -0.05
N LEU A 291 -15.48 4.29 -0.18
CA LEU A 291 -14.31 4.76 0.56
C LEU A 291 -13.17 5.15 -0.38
N ASP A 292 -12.29 6.02 0.10
CA ASP A 292 -10.95 6.19 -0.46
C ASP A 292 -10.15 4.88 -0.26
N PRO A 293 -9.31 4.46 -1.24
CA PRO A 293 -8.52 3.23 -1.12
C PRO A 293 -7.58 3.21 0.09
N VAL A 294 -6.98 4.34 0.46
CA VAL A 294 -6.11 4.43 1.63
C VAL A 294 -6.94 4.33 2.90
N ASP A 295 -8.05 5.07 3.01
CA ASP A 295 -8.94 5.02 4.17
C ASP A 295 -9.51 3.61 4.39
N PHE A 296 -9.87 2.90 3.30
CA PHE A 296 -10.30 1.51 3.37
C PHE A 296 -9.19 0.59 3.91
N CYS A 297 -7.97 0.71 3.41
CA CYS A 297 -6.85 -0.09 3.93
C CYS A 297 -6.53 0.27 5.40
N LEU A 298 -6.60 1.56 5.78
CA LEU A 298 -6.42 1.98 7.17
C LEU A 298 -7.52 1.45 8.09
N LEU A 299 -8.78 1.35 7.63
CA LEU A 299 -9.87 0.69 8.35
C LEU A 299 -9.58 -0.80 8.56
N VAL A 300 -9.22 -1.52 7.48
CA VAL A 300 -8.87 -2.94 7.54
C VAL A 300 -7.64 -3.17 8.42
N GLY A 301 -6.69 -2.24 8.43
CA GLY A 301 -5.51 -2.26 9.29
C GLY A 301 -5.78 -1.78 10.72
N GLY A 302 -7.01 -1.43 11.09
CA GLY A 302 -7.37 -1.00 12.45
C GLY A 302 -6.91 0.40 12.84
N ARG A 303 -6.56 1.26 11.87
CA ARG A 303 -6.13 2.67 12.07
C ARG A 303 -7.28 3.66 11.89
N HIS A 304 -8.45 3.17 11.45
CA HIS A 304 -9.73 3.86 11.57
C HIS A 304 -10.75 2.98 12.29
N THR A 305 -11.69 3.61 13.00
CA THR A 305 -12.88 2.92 13.50
C THR A 305 -14.01 3.00 12.48
N PRO A 306 -14.98 2.06 12.50
CA PRO A 306 -16.16 2.09 11.63
C PRO A 306 -16.91 3.43 11.66
N ASP A 307 -16.96 4.09 12.82
CA ASP A 307 -17.69 5.34 13.01
C ASP A 307 -16.92 6.59 12.53
N GLN A 308 -15.60 6.48 12.35
CA GLN A 308 -14.71 7.61 12.08
C GLN A 308 -14.10 7.59 10.68
N VAL A 309 -14.10 6.44 10.00
CA VAL A 309 -13.54 6.34 8.66
C VAL A 309 -14.29 7.25 7.68
N PRO A 310 -13.61 8.09 6.89
CA PRO A 310 -14.26 8.88 5.86
C PRO A 310 -14.91 7.99 4.81
N HIS A 311 -16.21 8.17 4.58
CA HIS A 311 -16.95 7.38 3.59
C HIS A 311 -18.18 8.14 3.07
N ARG A 312 -18.71 7.68 1.93
CA ARG A 312 -20.04 8.05 1.46
C ARG A 312 -20.93 6.82 1.49
N ALA A 313 -22.15 6.94 2.01
CA ALA A 313 -23.09 5.84 2.04
C ALA A 313 -24.53 6.29 1.75
N THR A 314 -25.32 5.38 1.17
CA THR A 314 -26.77 5.54 0.99
C THR A 314 -27.49 4.20 1.19
N GLY A 315 -28.79 4.23 1.45
CA GLY A 315 -29.59 3.01 1.66
C GLY A 315 -29.62 2.56 3.13
N ASP A 316 -29.62 1.25 3.35
CA ASP A 316 -29.71 0.63 4.68
C ASP A 316 -28.44 0.86 5.51
N GLU A 317 -28.56 1.70 6.55
CA GLU A 317 -27.47 2.02 7.48
C GLU A 317 -26.94 0.80 8.24
N GLY A 318 -27.79 -0.18 8.55
CA GLY A 318 -27.40 -1.40 9.25
C GLY A 318 -26.56 -2.32 8.38
N ALA A 319 -26.93 -2.46 7.11
CA ALA A 319 -26.14 -3.22 6.13
C ALA A 319 -24.76 -2.57 5.90
N VAL A 320 -24.72 -1.24 5.72
CA VAL A 320 -23.47 -0.48 5.57
C VAL A 320 -22.58 -0.64 6.82
N ARG A 321 -23.16 -0.48 8.01
CA ARG A 321 -22.42 -0.62 9.27
C ARG A 321 -21.82 -2.01 9.43
N ASN A 322 -22.55 -3.06 9.08
CA ASN A 322 -22.04 -4.44 9.11
C ASN A 322 -20.79 -4.60 8.21
N VAL A 323 -20.76 -3.98 7.03
CA VAL A 323 -19.57 -3.99 6.15
C VAL A 323 -18.38 -3.30 6.83
N LEU A 324 -18.59 -2.11 7.41
CA LEU A 324 -17.53 -1.36 8.08
C LEU A 324 -17.00 -2.06 9.33
N GLU A 325 -17.89 -2.59 10.18
CA GLU A 325 -17.53 -3.37 11.38
C GLU A 325 -16.79 -4.66 11.00
N ARG A 326 -17.24 -5.35 9.95
CA ARG A 326 -16.56 -6.55 9.47
C ARG A 326 -15.18 -6.22 8.92
N ALA A 327 -15.03 -5.13 8.15
CA ALA A 327 -13.74 -4.68 7.66
C ALA A 327 -12.78 -4.36 8.81
N ALA A 328 -13.24 -3.64 9.84
CA ALA A 328 -12.44 -3.35 11.03
C ALA A 328 -12.05 -4.61 11.81
N SER A 329 -12.90 -5.64 11.84
CA SER A 329 -12.59 -6.91 12.51
C SER A 329 -11.51 -7.75 11.81
N LEU A 330 -11.11 -7.37 10.59
CA LEU A 330 -9.99 -8.00 9.88
C LEU A 330 -8.63 -7.47 10.35
N SER A 331 -8.59 -6.46 11.22
CA SER A 331 -7.33 -5.96 11.76
C SER A 331 -6.74 -7.00 12.72
N TRP A 332 -5.73 -7.72 12.25
CA TRP A 332 -4.91 -8.61 13.08
C TRP A 332 -3.54 -7.99 13.38
N LEU A 333 -3.47 -6.65 13.25
CA LEU A 333 -2.30 -5.80 13.41
C LEU A 333 -2.26 -5.03 14.72
#